data_AF-A0A521SCH9-F1
#
_entry.id   AF-A0A521SCH9-F1
#
_cell.length_a   1.000
_cell.length_b   1.000
_cell.length_c   1.000
_cell.angle_alpha   90.00
_cell.angle_beta   90.00
_cell.angle_gamma   90.00
#
_symmetry.space_group_name_H-M   'P 1'
#
loop_
_entity.id
_entity.type
_entity.pdbx_description
1 polymer ?
#
loop_
_entity_poly.entity_id
_entity_poly.type
_entity_poly.pdbx_seq_one_letter_code
_entity_poly.pdbx_strand_id
1 'polypeptide(L)'
;MASLFDLGVGEFDEFKRVIHKAGFSAELIRRVNGDPRLAAKMRETLEAPEVNAFILSVDEQLSRFKAASEAGGWGFGDEVFEKLAQSAPEWPEGALCVRSLRIRIGEGTPGVQKTFEAHASEIRRVFTSAKFWRWEHLRSAPSPYTGNDAKLQKRFGSDPVERLRLLAGNDSHKPVVEWVVLDLDAHRKRPSIERVRSKKSSPADEMLVVAWMFPEIVRAIDYDEVPGMFAAGYEINVPAEDEVDWQDVPYVSFDSGRERVLLSADWHSNGSSNYSVPALRE
;
A
#
# COMPACT_ATOMS: atom_id res chain seq x y z
N MET A 1 -11.86 35.33 7.77
CA MET A 1 -10.71 34.40 7.84
C MET A 1 -10.03 34.64 9.17
N ALA A 2 -9.79 33.58 9.93
CA ALA A 2 -8.90 33.65 11.09
C ALA A 2 -7.48 33.94 10.57
N SER A 3 -6.78 34.83 11.27
CA SER A 3 -5.41 35.20 11.02
C SER A 3 -4.46 34.14 11.57
N LEU A 4 -3.24 34.05 11.04
CA LEU A 4 -2.19 33.22 11.61
C LEU A 4 -1.82 33.66 13.05
N PHE A 5 -2.14 34.92 13.39
CA PHE A 5 -2.01 35.48 14.74
C PHE A 5 -3.12 35.02 15.71
N ASP A 6 -4.16 34.36 15.21
CA ASP A 6 -5.24 33.81 16.03
C ASP A 6 -4.92 32.38 16.52
N LEU A 7 -3.83 31.78 16.03
CA LEU A 7 -3.36 30.47 16.48
C LEU A 7 -2.82 30.54 17.91
N GLY A 8 -3.28 29.64 18.77
CA GLY A 8 -2.71 29.42 20.09
C GLY A 8 -1.27 28.90 20.01
N VAL A 9 -0.50 29.07 21.10
CA VAL A 9 0.90 28.60 21.18
C VAL A 9 1.03 27.11 20.82
N GLY A 10 0.08 26.27 21.27
CA GLY A 10 0.08 24.84 20.97
C GLY A 10 -0.15 24.54 19.49
N GLU A 11 -1.05 25.27 18.82
CA GLU A 11 -1.33 25.10 17.39
C GLU A 11 -0.15 25.56 16.53
N PHE A 12 0.53 26.63 16.95
CA PHE A 12 1.71 27.12 16.27
C PHE A 12 2.91 26.17 16.41
N ASP A 13 3.07 25.52 17.56
CA ASP A 13 4.10 24.50 17.74
C ASP A 13 3.79 23.20 16.98
N GLU A 14 2.51 22.83 16.84
CA GLU A 14 2.11 21.75 15.94
C GLU A 14 2.42 22.10 14.47
N PHE A 15 2.09 23.31 14.02
CA PHE A 15 2.43 23.79 12.68
C PHE A 15 3.94 23.67 12.40
N LYS A 16 4.79 24.13 13.32
CA LYS A 16 6.26 23.97 13.18
C LYS A 16 6.65 22.51 13.03
N ARG A 17 6.04 21.61 13.80
CA ARG A 17 6.33 20.18 13.76
C ARG A 17 5.93 19.56 12.41
N VAL A 18 4.74 19.88 11.91
CA VAL A 18 4.24 19.42 10.61
C VAL A 18 5.15 19.89 9.49
N ILE A 19 5.45 21.19 9.46
CA ILE A 19 6.31 21.81 8.44
C ILE A 19 7.74 21.25 8.48
N HIS A 20 8.30 21.05 9.69
CA HIS A 20 9.59 20.39 9.85
C HIS A 20 9.58 18.94 9.33
N LYS A 21 8.55 18.15 9.66
CA LYS A 21 8.38 16.78 9.14
C LYS A 21 8.24 16.74 7.61
N ALA A 22 7.63 17.77 7.02
CA ALA A 22 7.54 17.95 5.58
C ALA A 22 8.87 18.41 4.91
N GLY A 23 9.97 18.49 5.67
CA GLY A 23 11.30 18.82 5.14
C GLY A 23 11.56 20.31 4.95
N PHE A 24 10.69 21.20 5.45
CA PHE A 24 10.94 22.64 5.38
C PHE A 24 12.04 23.02 6.37
N SER A 25 13.16 23.49 5.83
CA SER A 25 14.21 24.09 6.63
C SER A 25 13.86 25.53 7.03
N ALA A 26 14.53 26.05 8.06
CA ALA A 26 14.40 27.45 8.44
C ALA A 26 14.77 28.41 7.28
N GLU A 27 15.69 27.99 6.40
CA GLU A 27 16.06 28.75 5.20
C GLU A 27 14.92 28.77 4.18
N LEU A 28 14.26 27.63 3.96
CA LEU A 28 13.11 27.54 3.04
C LEU A 28 11.96 28.43 3.54
N ILE A 29 11.66 28.40 4.84
CA ILE A 29 10.62 29.24 5.45
C ILE A 29 10.96 30.72 5.33
N ARG A 30 12.22 31.11 5.57
CA ARG A 30 12.64 32.51 5.35
C ARG A 30 12.49 32.94 3.90
N ARG A 31 12.75 32.04 2.95
CA ARG A 31 12.56 32.31 1.52
C ARG A 31 11.08 32.52 1.17
N VAL A 32 10.17 31.72 1.73
CA VAL A 32 8.72 31.91 1.58
C VAL A 32 8.28 33.25 2.19
N ASN A 33 8.77 33.57 3.40
CA ASN A 33 8.44 34.83 4.08
C ASN A 33 8.97 36.07 3.32
N GLY A 34 10.10 35.94 2.61
CA GLY A 34 10.74 37.02 1.87
C GLY A 34 10.18 37.25 0.46
N ASP A 35 9.38 36.33 -0.09
CA ASP A 35 8.80 36.45 -1.43
C ASP A 35 7.27 36.22 -1.41
N PRO A 36 6.45 37.29 -1.46
CA PRO A 36 5.00 37.20 -1.46
C PRO A 36 4.41 36.29 -2.55
N ARG A 37 5.12 36.06 -3.65
CA ARG A 37 4.68 35.16 -4.73
C ARG A 37 4.75 33.70 -4.30
N LEU A 38 5.77 33.33 -3.51
CA LEU A 38 5.89 31.98 -2.95
C LEU A 38 4.82 31.74 -1.89
N ALA A 39 4.55 32.72 -1.04
CA ALA A 39 3.46 32.66 -0.07
C ALA A 39 2.08 32.55 -0.76
N ALA A 40 1.85 33.32 -1.83
CA ALA A 40 0.63 33.23 -2.62
C ALA A 40 0.45 31.86 -3.27
N LYS A 41 1.53 31.26 -3.79
CA LYS A 41 1.50 29.92 -4.39
C LYS A 41 1.27 28.83 -3.35
N MET A 42 1.89 28.93 -2.16
CA MET A 42 1.63 28.03 -1.04
C MET A 42 0.16 28.13 -0.60
N ARG A 43 -0.39 29.35 -0.52
CA ARG A 43 -1.80 29.58 -0.23
C ARG A 43 -2.70 28.97 -1.30
N GLU A 44 -2.43 29.20 -2.57
CA GLU A 44 -3.18 28.60 -3.69
C GLU A 44 -3.20 27.07 -3.61
N THR A 45 -2.06 26.44 -3.30
CA THR A 45 -2.00 24.98 -3.09
C THR A 45 -2.82 24.52 -1.87
N LEU A 46 -2.81 25.28 -0.77
CA LEU A 46 -3.58 24.95 0.44
C LEU A 46 -5.09 25.24 0.30
N GLU A 47 -5.46 26.20 -0.55
CA GLU A 47 -6.84 26.58 -0.86
C GLU A 47 -7.43 25.77 -2.03
N ALA A 48 -6.59 25.06 -2.79
CA ALA A 48 -7.04 24.23 -3.89
C ALA A 48 -7.93 23.08 -3.37
N PRO A 49 -9.02 22.74 -4.08
CA PRO A 49 -9.86 21.59 -3.73
C PRO A 49 -8.97 20.34 -3.67
N GLU A 50 -9.20 19.46 -2.68
CA GLU A 50 -8.44 18.22 -2.38
C GLU A 50 -7.54 17.76 -3.53
N VAL A 51 -6.33 18.33 -3.62
CA VAL A 51 -5.38 17.94 -4.65
C VAL A 51 -4.68 16.70 -4.14
N ASN A 52 -4.79 15.61 -4.90
CA ASN A 52 -3.99 14.43 -4.62
C ASN A 52 -2.50 14.79 -4.68
N ALA A 53 -1.82 14.76 -3.53
CA ALA A 53 -0.42 15.16 -3.40
C ALA A 53 0.57 14.13 -4.00
N PHE A 54 0.07 12.99 -4.48
CA PHE A 54 0.85 11.82 -4.88
C PHE A 54 0.75 11.52 -6.38
N ILE A 55 0.32 12.50 -7.18
CA ILE A 55 0.21 12.37 -8.63
C ILE A 55 1.58 12.05 -9.23
N LEU A 56 1.66 10.93 -9.95
CA LEU A 56 2.79 10.57 -10.80
C LEU A 56 2.39 10.60 -12.27
N SER A 57 3.26 11.12 -13.12
CA SER A 57 3.08 11.05 -14.58
C SER A 57 3.07 9.60 -15.08
N VAL A 58 2.53 9.37 -16.27
CA VAL A 58 2.57 8.03 -16.90
C VAL A 58 4.03 7.59 -17.07
N ASP A 59 4.87 8.47 -17.61
CA ASP A 59 6.29 8.19 -17.85
C ASP A 59 7.05 7.84 -16.56
N GLU A 60 6.74 8.52 -15.46
CA GLU A 60 7.36 8.21 -14.16
C GLU A 60 6.92 6.85 -13.63
N GLN A 61 5.64 6.51 -13.71
CA GLN A 61 5.14 5.20 -13.30
C GLN A 61 5.74 4.06 -14.15
N LEU A 62 5.82 4.26 -15.46
CA LEU A 62 6.43 3.28 -16.36
C LEU A 62 7.94 3.15 -16.16
N SER A 63 8.64 4.25 -15.85
CA SER A 63 10.07 4.22 -15.52
C SER A 63 10.33 3.43 -14.23
N ARG A 64 9.52 3.66 -13.19
CA ARG A 64 9.58 2.90 -11.92
C ARG A 64 9.29 1.42 -12.17
N PHE A 65 8.24 1.11 -12.94
CA PHE A 65 7.91 -0.27 -13.32
C PHE A 65 9.03 -0.94 -14.11
N LYS A 66 9.63 -0.28 -15.09
CA LYS A 66 10.73 -0.82 -15.90
C LYS A 66 11.94 -1.14 -15.02
N ALA A 67 12.33 -0.23 -14.13
CA ALA A 67 13.41 -0.46 -13.18
C ALA A 67 13.13 -1.64 -12.24
N ALA A 68 11.90 -1.77 -11.72
CA ALA A 68 11.50 -2.91 -10.88
C ALA A 68 11.53 -4.24 -11.65
N SER A 69 11.01 -4.25 -12.88
CA SER A 69 11.01 -5.41 -13.78
C SER A 69 12.42 -5.89 -14.11
N GLU A 70 13.34 -4.96 -14.43
CA GLU A 70 14.74 -5.25 -14.73
C GLU A 70 15.48 -5.78 -13.50
N ALA A 71 15.34 -5.09 -12.36
CA ALA A 71 15.99 -5.49 -11.10
C ALA A 71 15.50 -6.85 -10.60
N GLY A 72 14.21 -7.15 -10.78
CA GLY A 72 13.59 -8.40 -10.37
C GLY A 72 13.65 -9.52 -11.40
N GLY A 73 14.14 -9.25 -12.62
CA GLY A 73 14.15 -10.21 -13.73
C GLY A 73 12.75 -10.72 -14.10
N TRP A 74 11.73 -9.84 -14.10
CA TRP A 74 10.34 -10.23 -14.30
C TRP A 74 10.01 -10.62 -15.75
N GLY A 75 10.82 -10.17 -16.71
CA GLY A 75 10.79 -10.64 -18.09
C GLY A 75 9.72 -10.01 -18.98
N PHE A 76 9.24 -8.80 -18.64
CA PHE A 76 8.35 -8.03 -19.52
C PHE A 76 9.14 -7.38 -20.66
N GLY A 77 8.69 -7.57 -21.91
CA GLY A 77 9.27 -6.93 -23.09
C GLY A 77 8.83 -5.48 -23.27
N ASP A 78 9.52 -4.75 -24.15
CA ASP A 78 9.25 -3.33 -24.42
C ASP A 78 7.82 -3.09 -24.94
N GLU A 79 7.21 -4.06 -25.63
CA GLU A 79 5.84 -4.00 -26.13
C GLU A 79 4.79 -3.81 -25.02
N VAL A 80 5.06 -4.33 -23.81
CA VAL A 80 4.19 -4.15 -22.64
C VAL A 80 4.18 -2.67 -22.23
N PHE A 81 5.36 -2.04 -22.17
CA PHE A 81 5.50 -0.65 -21.76
C PHE A 81 4.91 0.30 -22.81
N GLU A 82 5.12 0.02 -24.10
CA GLU A 82 4.50 0.79 -25.19
C GLU A 82 2.98 0.75 -25.13
N LYS A 83 2.40 -0.44 -24.91
CA LYS A 83 0.95 -0.58 -24.75
C LYS A 83 0.42 0.20 -23.55
N LEU A 84 1.09 0.11 -22.40
CA LEU A 84 0.67 0.84 -21.20
C LEU A 84 0.77 2.36 -21.40
N ALA A 85 1.80 2.86 -22.07
CA ALA A 85 1.95 4.29 -22.35
C ALA A 85 0.76 4.84 -23.16
N GLN A 86 0.22 4.03 -24.08
CA GLN A 86 -0.90 4.41 -24.94
C GLN A 86 -2.27 4.26 -24.26
N SER A 87 -2.39 3.42 -23.24
CA SER A 87 -3.67 3.04 -22.63
C SER A 87 -3.85 3.54 -21.19
N ALA A 88 -3.02 4.47 -20.72
CA ALA A 88 -3.11 4.99 -19.37
C ALA A 88 -4.43 5.77 -19.17
N PRO A 89 -5.27 5.41 -18.20
CA PRO A 89 -6.45 6.20 -17.88
C PRO A 89 -6.05 7.58 -17.34
N GLU A 90 -7.00 8.52 -17.33
CA GLU A 90 -6.82 9.79 -16.65
C GLU A 90 -6.55 9.59 -15.15
N TRP A 91 -5.94 10.59 -14.52
CA TRP A 91 -5.74 10.54 -13.07
C TRP A 91 -7.11 10.63 -12.36
N PRO A 92 -7.44 9.72 -11.43
CA PRO A 92 -8.74 9.71 -10.80
C PRO A 92 -8.93 10.86 -9.81
N GLU A 93 -10.18 11.29 -9.64
CA GLU A 93 -10.57 12.26 -8.61
C GLU A 93 -10.46 11.68 -7.19
N GLY A 94 -10.08 12.52 -6.22
CA GLY A 94 -9.99 12.19 -4.79
C GLY A 94 -8.57 12.21 -4.24
N ALA A 95 -8.42 12.69 -3.00
CA ALA A 95 -7.12 12.91 -2.35
C ALA A 95 -6.24 11.64 -2.23
N LEU A 96 -6.88 10.48 -2.07
CA LEU A 96 -6.22 9.17 -1.94
C LEU A 96 -6.62 8.19 -3.06
N CYS A 97 -6.92 8.72 -4.24
CA CYS A 97 -7.26 7.91 -5.42
C CYS A 97 -6.10 7.90 -6.41
N VAL A 98 -5.67 6.71 -6.83
CA VAL A 98 -4.49 6.56 -7.68
C VAL A 98 -4.78 5.74 -8.92
N ARG A 99 -4.20 6.16 -10.05
CA ARG A 99 -3.94 5.26 -11.17
C ARG A 99 -2.67 4.48 -10.85
N SER A 100 -2.73 3.16 -10.84
CA SER A 100 -1.62 2.25 -10.55
C SER A 100 -1.66 1.06 -11.51
N LEU A 101 -0.84 0.02 -11.27
CA LEU A 101 -0.78 -1.18 -12.09
C LEU A 101 -1.22 -2.42 -11.31
N ARG A 102 -1.93 -3.32 -11.98
CA ARG A 102 -1.96 -4.75 -11.61
C ARG A 102 -0.83 -5.43 -12.36
N ILE A 103 0.13 -5.99 -11.63
CA ILE A 103 1.27 -6.72 -12.20
C ILE A 103 1.26 -8.12 -11.60
N ARG A 104 1.02 -9.12 -12.45
CA ARG A 104 0.98 -10.55 -12.08
C ARG A 104 1.97 -11.33 -12.92
N ILE A 105 2.72 -12.19 -12.25
CA ILE A 105 3.78 -13.01 -12.83
C ILE A 105 3.41 -14.49 -12.65
N GLY A 106 3.37 -15.25 -13.74
CA GLY A 106 3.00 -16.66 -13.72
C GLY A 106 1.50 -16.92 -13.53
N GLU A 107 1.15 -18.18 -13.24
CA GLU A 107 -0.24 -18.64 -13.15
C GLU A 107 -0.50 -19.49 -11.91
N GLY A 108 -1.76 -19.50 -11.46
CA GLY A 108 -2.21 -20.35 -10.38
C GLY A 108 -1.48 -20.08 -9.06
N THR A 109 -1.42 -21.09 -8.19
CA THR A 109 -0.72 -21.00 -6.90
C THR A 109 0.77 -20.59 -7.03
N PRO A 110 1.59 -21.17 -7.94
CA PRO A 110 2.97 -20.71 -8.12
C PRO A 110 3.07 -19.26 -8.57
N GLY A 111 2.14 -18.81 -9.42
CA GLY A 111 2.09 -17.42 -9.88
C GLY A 111 1.75 -16.43 -8.77
N VAL A 112 0.78 -16.77 -7.91
CA VAL A 112 0.45 -15.96 -6.73
C VAL A 112 1.67 -15.78 -5.83
N GLN A 113 2.39 -16.88 -5.55
CA GLN A 113 3.59 -16.84 -4.71
C GLN A 113 4.70 -16.00 -5.34
N LYS A 114 4.98 -16.22 -6.62
CA LYS A 114 6.00 -15.49 -7.36
C LYS A 114 5.68 -13.98 -7.40
N THR A 115 4.41 -13.64 -7.62
CA THR A 115 3.96 -12.24 -7.69
C THR A 115 4.07 -11.55 -6.33
N PHE A 116 3.61 -12.21 -5.26
CA PHE A 116 3.72 -11.67 -3.91
C PHE A 116 5.17 -11.41 -3.50
N GLU A 117 6.07 -12.38 -3.72
CA GLU A 117 7.49 -12.22 -3.36
C GLU A 117 8.20 -11.18 -4.23
N ALA A 118 7.85 -11.08 -5.51
CA ALA A 118 8.39 -10.04 -6.38
C ALA A 118 8.05 -8.64 -5.85
N HIS A 119 6.80 -8.38 -5.50
CA HIS A 119 6.39 -7.08 -4.95
C HIS A 119 6.94 -6.84 -3.55
N ALA A 120 6.97 -7.84 -2.67
CA ALA A 120 7.56 -7.70 -1.34
C ALA A 120 9.07 -7.38 -1.41
N SER A 121 9.79 -8.01 -2.34
CA SER A 121 11.20 -7.70 -2.62
C SER A 121 11.38 -6.28 -3.13
N GLU A 122 10.47 -5.81 -3.98
CA GLU A 122 10.53 -4.47 -4.54
C GLU A 122 10.23 -3.39 -3.48
N ILE A 123 9.24 -3.61 -2.60
CA ILE A 123 9.02 -2.74 -1.42
C ILE A 123 10.29 -2.69 -0.57
N ARG A 124 10.91 -3.84 -0.29
CA ARG A 124 12.17 -3.90 0.44
C ARG A 124 13.30 -3.11 -0.23
N ARG A 125 13.37 -3.13 -1.56
CA ARG A 125 14.37 -2.38 -2.35
C ARG A 125 14.15 -0.88 -2.23
N VAL A 126 12.91 -0.42 -2.46
CA VAL A 126 12.53 1.01 -2.43
C VAL A 126 12.71 1.63 -1.04
N PHE A 127 12.36 0.90 0.02
CA PHE A 127 12.51 1.40 1.40
C PHE A 127 13.85 1.06 2.04
N THR A 128 14.70 0.27 1.38
CA THR A 128 15.92 -0.35 1.93
C THR A 128 15.63 -1.40 3.02
N SER A 129 16.52 -2.40 3.12
CA SER A 129 16.36 -3.49 4.11
C SER A 129 16.28 -3.01 5.56
N ALA A 130 16.89 -1.87 5.90
CA ALA A 130 16.90 -1.34 7.26
C ALA A 130 15.56 -0.70 7.67
N LYS A 131 14.75 -0.26 6.69
CA LYS A 131 13.45 0.40 6.91
C LYS A 131 12.29 -0.41 6.33
N PHE A 132 12.51 -1.69 6.03
CA PHE A 132 11.46 -2.64 5.67
C PHE A 132 11.38 -3.75 6.72
N TRP A 133 10.20 -3.94 7.30
CA TRP A 133 9.91 -5.09 8.13
C TRP A 133 8.73 -5.85 7.57
N ARG A 134 8.88 -7.17 7.48
CA ARG A 134 7.83 -8.10 7.08
C ARG A 134 7.58 -9.05 8.23
N TRP A 135 6.30 -9.25 8.56
CA TRP A 135 5.91 -10.22 9.59
C TRP A 135 6.36 -11.63 9.20
N GLU A 136 6.98 -12.35 10.13
CA GLU A 136 7.61 -13.66 9.89
C GLU A 136 6.62 -14.78 9.52
N HIS A 137 5.34 -14.59 9.86
CA HIS A 137 4.27 -15.51 9.51
C HIS A 137 3.61 -15.21 8.16
N LEU A 138 3.78 -13.99 7.63
CA LEU A 138 3.32 -13.59 6.31
C LEU A 138 4.21 -14.21 5.22
N ARG A 139 3.97 -15.47 4.91
CA ARG A 139 4.73 -16.27 3.94
C ARG A 139 3.88 -16.56 2.71
N SER A 140 4.48 -16.59 1.53
CA SER A 140 3.79 -16.98 0.30
C SER A 140 3.82 -18.49 0.06
N ALA A 141 5.00 -19.09 0.23
CA ALA A 141 5.22 -20.51 0.03
C ALA A 141 4.63 -21.35 1.18
N PRO A 142 4.21 -22.61 0.91
CA PRO A 142 3.82 -23.53 1.96
C PRO A 142 4.90 -23.66 3.02
N SER A 143 4.50 -23.71 4.28
CA SER A 143 5.43 -23.82 5.41
C SER A 143 4.88 -24.80 6.45
N PRO A 144 5.75 -25.59 7.11
CA PRO A 144 5.32 -26.42 8.22
C PRO A 144 4.63 -25.56 9.30
N TYR A 145 3.61 -26.12 9.94
CA TYR A 145 3.08 -25.56 11.17
C TYR A 145 4.14 -25.69 12.28
N THR A 146 4.53 -24.56 12.87
CA THR A 146 5.53 -24.50 13.95
C THR A 146 4.94 -24.16 15.31
N GLY A 147 3.60 -24.19 15.44
CA GLY A 147 2.95 -23.90 16.71
C GLY A 147 2.99 -25.08 17.68
N ASN A 148 2.79 -24.79 18.96
CA ASN A 148 2.89 -25.77 20.06
C ASN A 148 1.55 -26.42 20.41
N ASP A 149 0.45 -26.10 19.71
CA ASP A 149 -0.86 -26.66 20.01
C ASP A 149 -0.96 -28.11 19.52
N ALA A 150 -1.17 -29.05 20.43
CA ALA A 150 -1.21 -30.49 20.12
C ALA A 150 -2.37 -30.88 19.19
N LYS A 151 -3.50 -30.17 19.22
CA LYS A 151 -4.62 -30.43 18.30
C LYS A 151 -4.28 -29.94 16.90
N LEU A 152 -3.69 -28.75 16.78
CA LEU A 152 -3.26 -28.21 15.48
C LEU A 152 -2.08 -29.01 14.90
N GLN A 153 -1.14 -29.46 15.73
CA GLN A 153 -0.09 -30.39 15.30
C GLN A 153 -0.67 -31.71 14.77
N LYS A 154 -1.73 -32.24 15.40
CA LYS A 154 -2.41 -33.44 14.88
C LYS A 154 -3.17 -33.18 13.57
N ARG A 155 -3.76 -31.99 13.42
CA ARG A 155 -4.52 -31.59 12.22
C ARG A 155 -3.62 -31.39 11.01
N PHE A 156 -2.54 -30.62 11.17
CA PHE A 156 -1.65 -30.26 10.07
C PHE A 156 -0.47 -31.23 9.91
N GLY A 157 -0.16 -32.00 10.95
CA GLY A 157 0.96 -32.93 10.93
C GLY A 157 2.29 -32.22 10.67
N SER A 158 3.17 -32.90 9.92
CA SER A 158 4.42 -32.35 9.40
C SER A 158 4.27 -31.72 8.02
N ASP A 159 3.09 -31.79 7.42
CA ASP A 159 2.89 -31.39 6.03
C ASP A 159 2.90 -29.86 5.91
N PRO A 160 3.55 -29.31 4.87
CA PRO A 160 3.53 -27.88 4.63
C PRO A 160 2.10 -27.38 4.43
N VAL A 161 1.72 -26.36 5.20
CA VAL A 161 0.42 -25.71 5.09
C VAL A 161 0.53 -24.56 4.11
N GLU A 162 -0.42 -24.44 3.18
CA GLU A 162 -0.52 -23.26 2.31
C GLU A 162 -0.68 -22.00 3.16
N ARG A 163 0.01 -20.91 2.79
CA ARG A 163 0.13 -19.71 3.62
C ARG A 163 -0.55 -18.48 3.02
N LEU A 164 -0.71 -18.43 1.71
CA LEU A 164 -1.23 -17.30 0.95
C LEU A 164 -2.12 -17.79 -0.18
N ARG A 165 -3.27 -17.14 -0.36
CA ARG A 165 -4.11 -17.32 -1.54
C ARG A 165 -4.85 -16.03 -1.90
N LEU A 166 -5.36 -15.98 -3.12
CA LEU A 166 -6.32 -14.95 -3.52
C LEU A 166 -7.71 -15.28 -2.95
N LEU A 167 -8.44 -14.26 -2.50
CA LEU A 167 -9.84 -14.33 -2.10
C LEU A 167 -10.73 -14.85 -3.24
N ALA A 168 -10.36 -14.54 -4.49
CA ALA A 168 -11.02 -15.03 -5.70
C ALA A 168 -10.63 -16.49 -6.07
N GLY A 169 -9.71 -17.10 -5.33
CA GLY A 169 -9.10 -18.39 -5.64
C GLY A 169 -7.88 -18.25 -6.56
N ASN A 170 -6.85 -19.07 -6.35
CA ASN A 170 -5.58 -18.96 -7.07
C ASN A 170 -5.70 -19.25 -8.58
N ASP A 171 -6.72 -20.01 -9.01
CA ASP A 171 -6.98 -20.27 -10.43
C ASP A 171 -7.35 -19.01 -11.21
N SER A 172 -7.80 -17.96 -10.52
CA SER A 172 -8.04 -16.63 -11.10
C SER A 172 -6.75 -15.86 -11.39
N HIS A 173 -5.58 -16.34 -10.93
CA HIS A 173 -4.30 -15.71 -11.14
C HIS A 173 -3.73 -16.05 -12.52
N LYS A 174 -3.69 -15.05 -13.39
CA LYS A 174 -3.10 -15.10 -14.73
C LYS A 174 -2.04 -14.01 -14.88
N PRO A 175 -1.03 -14.21 -15.74
CA PRO A 175 0.00 -13.21 -15.92
C PRO A 175 -0.63 -12.03 -16.67
N VAL A 176 -0.54 -10.85 -16.07
CA VAL A 176 -1.15 -9.64 -16.63
C VAL A 176 -0.38 -8.42 -16.15
N VAL A 177 -0.30 -7.43 -17.03
CA VAL A 177 0.07 -6.07 -16.68
C VAL A 177 -0.98 -5.15 -17.27
N GLU A 178 -1.69 -4.45 -16.39
CA GLU A 178 -2.76 -3.53 -16.80
C GLU A 178 -2.87 -2.36 -15.82
N TRP A 179 -3.39 -1.25 -16.32
CA TRP A 179 -3.76 -0.12 -15.48
C TRP A 179 -4.97 -0.46 -14.62
N VAL A 180 -4.94 0.01 -13.38
CA VAL A 180 -6.07 -0.02 -12.46
C VAL A 180 -6.24 1.34 -11.82
N VAL A 181 -7.47 1.64 -11.42
CA VAL A 181 -7.79 2.80 -10.58
C VAL A 181 -8.17 2.29 -9.21
N LEU A 182 -7.56 2.87 -8.17
CA LEU A 182 -7.75 2.48 -6.79
C LEU A 182 -8.21 3.67 -5.97
N ASP A 183 -9.21 3.43 -5.13
CA ASP A 183 -9.53 4.28 -3.99
C ASP A 183 -8.85 3.70 -2.75
N LEU A 184 -7.81 4.39 -2.25
CA LEU A 184 -7.01 3.91 -1.13
C LEU A 184 -7.67 4.20 0.22
N ASP A 185 -8.66 5.08 0.28
CA ASP A 185 -9.40 5.39 1.52
C ASP A 185 -10.77 4.70 1.59
N ALA A 186 -11.09 3.91 0.55
CA ALA A 186 -12.32 3.14 0.52
C ALA A 186 -12.51 2.32 1.80
N HIS A 187 -13.77 2.32 2.26
CA HIS A 187 -14.21 1.55 3.41
C HIS A 187 -13.36 1.74 4.68
N ARG A 188 -12.75 2.92 4.88
CA ARG A 188 -12.02 3.23 6.12
C ARG A 188 -12.90 3.09 7.36
N LYS A 189 -14.11 3.65 7.32
CA LYS A 189 -15.13 3.48 8.36
C LYS A 189 -16.01 2.27 8.02
N ARG A 190 -15.60 1.09 8.45
CA ARG A 190 -16.30 -0.19 8.22
C ARG A 190 -16.47 -0.98 9.53
N PRO A 191 -17.46 -1.87 9.61
CA PRO A 191 -17.60 -2.78 10.75
C PRO A 191 -16.51 -3.86 10.80
N SER A 192 -16.08 -4.39 9.64
CA SER A 192 -15.01 -5.39 9.52
C SER A 192 -14.52 -5.46 8.06
N ILE A 193 -13.32 -6.01 7.83
CA ILE A 193 -12.76 -6.22 6.48
C ILE A 193 -13.66 -7.18 5.68
N GLU A 194 -14.07 -8.29 6.29
CA GLU A 194 -14.89 -9.32 5.63
C GLU A 194 -16.21 -8.81 5.05
N ARG A 195 -16.78 -7.75 5.64
CA ARG A 195 -18.07 -7.18 5.21
C ARG A 195 -17.97 -6.28 4.00
N VAL A 196 -16.77 -5.79 3.68
CA VAL A 196 -16.54 -4.83 2.59
C VAL A 196 -15.60 -5.39 1.51
N ARG A 197 -14.79 -6.39 1.84
CA ARG A 197 -13.93 -7.05 0.85
C ARG A 197 -14.77 -7.88 -0.11
N SER A 198 -14.34 -7.97 -1.37
CA SER A 198 -15.01 -8.77 -2.39
C SER A 198 -14.01 -9.35 -3.38
N LYS A 199 -14.39 -10.45 -4.03
CA LYS A 199 -13.56 -11.10 -5.07
C LYS A 199 -13.31 -10.21 -6.29
N LYS A 200 -14.17 -9.21 -6.54
CA LYS A 200 -14.14 -8.38 -7.74
C LYS A 200 -13.42 -7.05 -7.51
N SER A 201 -13.69 -6.41 -6.38
CA SER A 201 -13.23 -5.03 -6.10
C SER A 201 -12.07 -4.94 -5.13
N SER A 202 -11.76 -6.00 -4.36
CA SER A 202 -10.65 -5.92 -3.41
C SER A 202 -9.30 -6.13 -4.08
N PRO A 203 -8.38 -5.17 -3.95
CA PRO A 203 -7.04 -5.30 -4.50
C PRO A 203 -6.21 -6.30 -3.70
N ALA A 204 -5.41 -7.08 -4.41
CA ALA A 204 -4.41 -8.00 -3.89
C ALA A 204 -3.01 -7.47 -4.23
N ASP A 205 -2.47 -7.88 -5.38
CA ASP A 205 -1.16 -7.46 -5.90
C ASP A 205 -1.05 -5.95 -6.06
N GLU A 206 -2.15 -5.32 -6.45
CA GLU A 206 -2.25 -3.88 -6.72
C GLU A 206 -1.88 -3.05 -5.50
N MET A 207 -2.19 -3.51 -4.29
CA MET A 207 -1.77 -2.82 -3.07
C MET A 207 -0.28 -2.90 -2.81
N LEU A 208 0.35 -4.02 -3.15
CA LEU A 208 1.79 -4.15 -3.04
C LEU A 208 2.48 -3.30 -4.10
N VAL A 209 1.90 -3.19 -5.30
CA VAL A 209 2.35 -2.25 -6.34
C VAL A 209 2.25 -0.82 -5.84
N VAL A 210 1.13 -0.41 -5.25
CA VAL A 210 1.00 0.95 -4.67
C VAL A 210 2.11 1.23 -3.68
N ALA A 211 2.46 0.27 -2.81
CA ALA A 211 3.45 0.47 -1.77
C ALA A 211 4.86 0.80 -2.32
N TRP A 212 5.31 0.15 -3.39
CA TRP A 212 6.62 0.44 -3.98
C TRP A 212 6.57 1.49 -5.09
N MET A 213 5.44 1.64 -5.79
CA MET A 213 5.23 2.64 -6.85
C MET A 213 5.05 4.04 -6.28
N PHE A 214 4.39 4.17 -5.12
CA PHE A 214 4.09 5.42 -4.43
C PHE A 214 4.63 5.40 -2.99
N PRO A 215 5.96 5.29 -2.80
CA PRO A 215 6.52 5.21 -1.46
C PRO A 215 6.23 6.45 -0.61
N GLU A 216 5.98 7.60 -1.25
CA GLU A 216 5.53 8.83 -0.59
C GLU A 216 4.16 8.67 0.10
N ILE A 217 3.22 7.92 -0.47
CA ILE A 217 1.93 7.61 0.18
C ILE A 217 2.17 6.81 1.45
N VAL A 218 3.00 5.77 1.37
CA VAL A 218 3.29 4.92 2.52
C VAL A 218 3.98 5.72 3.63
N ARG A 219 4.93 6.60 3.30
CA ARG A 219 5.60 7.47 4.29
C ARG A 219 4.65 8.50 4.90
N ALA A 220 3.59 8.87 4.19
CA ALA A 220 2.58 9.81 4.67
C ALA A 220 1.55 9.17 5.62
N ILE A 221 1.53 7.84 5.78
CA ILE A 221 0.62 7.14 6.71
C ILE A 221 0.83 7.66 8.13
N ASP A 222 -0.19 8.33 8.66
CA ASP A 222 -0.26 8.88 10.01
C ASP A 222 -1.45 8.33 10.82
N TYR A 223 -2.27 7.47 10.20
CA TYR A 223 -3.46 6.82 10.75
C TYR A 223 -4.63 7.76 11.06
N ASP A 224 -4.50 9.06 10.79
CA ASP A 224 -5.52 10.09 11.01
C ASP A 224 -6.05 10.64 9.68
N GLU A 225 -5.18 11.11 8.79
CA GLU A 225 -5.56 11.54 7.45
C GLU A 225 -5.23 10.46 6.42
N VAL A 226 -4.08 9.79 6.56
CA VAL A 226 -3.64 8.74 5.64
C VAL A 226 -3.62 7.40 6.38
N PRO A 227 -4.52 6.46 6.04
CA PRO A 227 -4.63 5.19 6.75
C PRO A 227 -3.56 4.18 6.33
N GLY A 228 -3.32 3.17 7.16
CA GLY A 228 -2.73 1.92 6.69
C GLY A 228 -3.66 1.23 5.70
N MET A 229 -3.14 0.39 4.79
CA MET A 229 -3.95 -0.13 3.68
C MET A 229 -3.91 -1.66 3.63
N PHE A 230 -5.08 -2.30 3.68
CA PHE A 230 -5.20 -3.75 3.49
C PHE A 230 -5.10 -4.15 2.02
N ALA A 231 -4.40 -5.25 1.73
CA ALA A 231 -4.47 -5.97 0.46
C ALA A 231 -5.59 -7.03 0.53
N ALA A 232 -6.84 -6.56 0.65
CA ALA A 232 -7.99 -7.39 0.99
C ALA A 232 -8.43 -8.43 -0.05
N GLY A 233 -7.80 -8.44 -1.22
CA GLY A 233 -7.89 -9.53 -2.20
C GLY A 233 -7.04 -10.75 -1.86
N TYR A 234 -6.19 -10.67 -0.84
CA TYR A 234 -5.43 -11.79 -0.28
C TYR A 234 -6.07 -12.37 0.98
N GLU A 235 -5.79 -13.64 1.23
CA GLU A 235 -6.04 -14.34 2.49
C GLU A 235 -4.78 -15.06 2.92
N ILE A 236 -4.47 -14.96 4.21
CA ILE A 236 -3.33 -15.61 4.85
C ILE A 236 -3.83 -16.69 5.80
N ASN A 237 -3.17 -17.82 5.73
CA ASN A 237 -3.36 -18.89 6.69
C ASN A 237 -2.21 -18.87 7.69
N VAL A 238 -2.48 -18.30 8.86
CA VAL A 238 -1.62 -18.44 10.04
C VAL A 238 -2.36 -19.35 11.01
N PRO A 239 -2.10 -20.66 10.99
CA PRO A 239 -2.53 -21.51 12.07
C PRO A 239 -1.67 -21.08 13.26
N ALA A 240 -2.23 -20.21 14.09
CA ALA A 240 -1.73 -19.83 15.39
C ALA A 240 -2.98 -19.38 16.14
N GLU A 241 -3.36 -20.17 17.13
CA GLU A 241 -4.39 -19.87 18.14
C GLU A 241 -5.85 -20.25 17.80
N ASP A 242 -6.30 -20.21 16.54
CA ASP A 242 -7.72 -20.46 16.21
C ASP A 242 -7.99 -21.61 15.23
N GLU A 243 -9.20 -22.20 15.32
CA GLU A 243 -9.61 -23.34 14.49
C GLU A 243 -9.99 -22.97 13.04
N VAL A 244 -10.06 -21.67 12.72
CA VAL A 244 -10.56 -21.17 11.44
C VAL A 244 -9.40 -20.78 10.53
N ASP A 245 -9.29 -21.45 9.39
CA ASP A 245 -8.26 -21.15 8.40
C ASP A 245 -8.58 -19.86 7.64
N TRP A 246 -7.54 -19.20 7.10
CA TRP A 246 -7.66 -18.08 6.15
C TRP A 246 -8.28 -16.78 6.73
N GLN A 247 -7.98 -16.48 7.99
CA GLN A 247 -8.53 -15.31 8.68
C GLN A 247 -7.72 -14.03 8.48
N ASP A 248 -6.42 -14.14 8.25
CA ASP A 248 -5.56 -12.97 8.19
C ASP A 248 -5.58 -12.32 6.80
N VAL A 249 -5.51 -10.99 6.78
CA VAL A 249 -5.50 -10.15 5.59
C VAL A 249 -4.24 -9.30 5.62
N PRO A 250 -3.38 -9.37 4.58
CA PRO A 250 -2.16 -8.57 4.55
C PRO A 250 -2.46 -7.08 4.53
N TYR A 251 -1.58 -6.28 5.12
CA TYR A 251 -1.63 -4.83 5.03
C TYR A 251 -0.23 -4.22 4.93
N VAL A 252 -0.21 -3.00 4.40
CA VAL A 252 0.96 -2.12 4.41
C VAL A 252 0.68 -0.98 5.38
N SER A 253 1.61 -0.70 6.27
CA SER A 253 1.55 0.45 7.17
C SER A 253 2.93 1.08 7.40
N PHE A 254 2.97 2.19 8.14
CA PHE A 254 4.21 2.91 8.42
C PHE A 254 4.38 3.16 9.92
N ASP A 255 5.53 2.75 10.45
CA ASP A 255 5.97 3.04 11.80
C ASP A 255 6.78 4.32 11.76
N SER A 256 6.14 5.46 12.04
CA SER A 256 6.79 6.78 12.00
C SER A 256 7.89 6.94 13.04
N GLY A 257 7.79 6.25 14.19
CA GLY A 257 8.81 6.28 15.24
C GLY A 257 10.12 5.60 14.83
N ARG A 258 10.05 4.57 13.98
CA ARG A 258 11.22 3.88 13.41
C ARG A 258 11.49 4.25 11.94
N GLU A 259 10.64 5.08 11.36
CA GLU A 259 10.56 5.44 9.93
C GLU A 259 10.61 4.21 9.03
N ARG A 260 9.74 3.24 9.30
CA ARG A 260 9.82 1.90 8.73
C ARG A 260 8.49 1.48 8.12
N VAL A 261 8.52 0.97 6.89
CA VAL A 261 7.34 0.31 6.29
C VAL A 261 7.18 -1.08 6.90
N LEU A 262 5.93 -1.42 7.22
CA LEU A 262 5.52 -2.71 7.74
C LEU A 262 4.66 -3.41 6.68
N LEU A 263 5.05 -4.63 6.31
CA LEU A 263 4.20 -5.56 5.56
C LEU A 263 3.80 -6.69 6.52
N SER A 264 2.56 -6.63 6.99
CA SER A 264 2.03 -7.49 8.05
C SER A 264 0.66 -8.03 7.66
N ALA A 265 -0.04 -8.69 8.57
CA ALA A 265 -1.44 -9.05 8.40
C ALA A 265 -2.21 -8.87 9.71
N ASP A 266 -3.52 -8.74 9.57
CA ASP A 266 -4.47 -8.68 10.70
C ASP A 266 -5.74 -9.44 10.33
N TRP A 267 -6.56 -9.74 11.32
CA TRP A 267 -7.76 -10.53 11.17
C TRP A 267 -8.80 -9.83 10.27
N HIS A 268 -9.50 -10.62 9.45
CA HIS A 268 -10.59 -10.16 8.60
C HIS A 268 -11.77 -9.52 9.37
N SER A 269 -11.86 -9.75 10.68
CA SER A 269 -12.83 -9.11 11.58
C SER A 269 -12.44 -7.68 11.99
N ASN A 270 -11.22 -7.22 11.69
CA ASN A 270 -10.73 -5.90 12.09
C ASN A 270 -11.59 -4.75 11.48
N GLY A 271 -12.17 -3.93 12.34
CA GLY A 271 -12.99 -2.75 12.01
C GLY A 271 -12.32 -1.40 12.34
N SER A 272 -11.02 -1.39 12.64
CA SER A 272 -10.27 -0.18 12.98
C SER A 272 -10.21 0.80 11.80
N SER A 273 -10.58 2.05 12.08
CA SER A 273 -10.49 3.16 11.11
C SER A 273 -9.08 3.67 10.87
N ASN A 274 -8.08 3.19 11.62
CA ASN A 274 -6.68 3.50 11.34
C ASN A 274 -6.20 2.85 10.03
N TYR A 275 -6.97 1.88 9.52
CA TYR A 275 -6.68 1.16 8.30
C TYR A 275 -7.88 1.24 7.36
N SER A 276 -7.65 1.35 6.06
CA SER A 276 -8.66 1.28 5.01
C SER A 276 -8.68 -0.10 4.36
N VAL A 277 -9.79 -0.41 3.68
CA VAL A 277 -9.87 -1.54 2.75
C VAL A 277 -10.07 -0.95 1.36
N PRO A 278 -8.97 -0.66 0.65
CA PRO A 278 -8.99 -0.09 -0.68
C PRO A 278 -9.90 -0.86 -1.64
N ALA A 279 -10.40 -0.17 -2.66
CA ALA A 279 -11.26 -0.74 -3.67
C ALA A 279 -10.79 -0.34 -5.08
N LEU A 280 -10.89 -1.29 -6.01
CA LEU A 280 -10.79 -1.02 -7.44
C LEU A 280 -12.02 -0.20 -7.88
N ARG A 281 -11.79 0.87 -8.63
CA ARG A 281 -12.85 1.64 -9.31
C ARG A 281 -13.06 1.08 -10.73
N GLU A 282 -14.32 1.08 -11.16
CA GLU A 282 -14.71 0.76 -12.54
C GLU A 282 -14.47 1.95 -13.49
#